data_AF-A0A959WMA9-F1
#
_entry.id   AF-A0A959WMA9-F1
#
_cell.length_a   1.000
_cell.length_b   1.000
_cell.length_c   1.000
_cell.angle_alpha   90.00
_cell.angle_beta   90.00
_cell.angle_gamma   90.00
#
_symmetry.space_group_name_H-M   'P 1'
#
loop_
_entity.id
_entity.type
_entity.pdbx_description
1 polymer ?
#
loop_
_entity_poly.entity_id
_entity_poly.type
_entity_poly.pdbx_seq_one_letter_code
_entity_poly.pdbx_strand_id
1 'polypeptide(L)'
;MGVSRRLVQRVIRPAGIELDGDRPWDVRVHDDRVFRRVLTRGTLGVGESYMDGWWDAERVDELVARAQRVDVASRLATPLDLVRSAATR
;
A
#
# COMPACT_ATOMS: atom_id res chain seq x y z
N MET A 1 9.13 -14.05 8.12
CA MET A 1 8.22 -12.95 7.72
C MET A 1 7.39 -12.46 8.91
N GLY A 2 7.34 -11.15 9.16
CA GLY A 2 6.53 -10.54 10.22
C GLY A 2 5.01 -10.58 9.93
N VAL A 3 4.19 -10.47 10.99
CA VAL A 3 2.71 -10.47 10.89
C VAL A 3 2.20 -9.34 9.99
N SER A 4 2.72 -8.12 10.18
CA SER A 4 2.33 -6.94 9.40
C SER A 4 2.53 -7.13 7.90
N ARG A 5 3.65 -7.75 7.50
CA ARG A 5 3.93 -8.07 6.10
C ARG A 5 2.90 -9.01 5.50
N ARG A 6 2.52 -10.07 6.23
CA ARG A 6 1.48 -11.02 5.76
C ARG A 6 0.11 -10.36 5.63
N LEU A 7 -0.23 -9.45 6.54
CA LEU A 7 -1.49 -8.71 6.46
C LEU A 7 -1.55 -7.83 5.21
N VAL A 8 -0.50 -7.05 4.96
CA VAL A 8 -0.40 -6.21 3.75
C VAL A 8 -0.44 -7.09 2.50
N GLN A 9 0.33 -8.18 2.46
CA GLN A 9 0.32 -9.11 1.31
C GLN A 9 -1.08 -9.68 1.05
N ARG A 10 -1.83 -10.05 2.09
CA ARG A 10 -3.21 -10.55 1.96
C ARG A 10 -4.16 -9.50 1.38
N VAL A 11 -3.95 -8.23 1.72
CA VAL A 11 -4.79 -7.12 1.25
C VAL A 11 -4.54 -6.81 -0.22
N ILE A 12 -3.29 -6.83 -0.68
CA ILE A 12 -2.93 -6.46 -2.06
C ILE A 12 -3.02 -7.63 -3.05
N ARG A 13 -2.93 -8.89 -2.59
CA ARG A 13 -2.98 -10.08 -3.46
C ARG A 13 -4.20 -10.11 -4.41
N PRO A 14 -5.42 -9.73 -3.99
CA PRO A 14 -6.58 -9.68 -4.89
C PRO A 14 -6.45 -8.68 -6.04
N ALA A 15 -5.57 -7.68 -5.94
CA ALA A 15 -5.24 -6.76 -7.03
C ALA A 15 -4.23 -7.36 -8.03
N GLY A 16 -3.73 -8.58 -7.79
CA GLY A 16 -2.66 -9.19 -8.58
C GLY A 16 -1.31 -8.48 -8.39
N ILE A 17 -1.08 -7.97 -7.18
CA ILE A 17 0.17 -7.31 -6.78
C ILE A 17 0.88 -8.24 -5.78
N GLU A 18 2.18 -8.42 -5.98
CA GLU A 18 3.07 -9.17 -5.09
C GLU A 18 4.09 -8.25 -4.43
N LEU A 19 4.50 -8.63 -3.22
CA LEU A 19 5.65 -8.00 -2.54
C LEU A 19 6.91 -8.70 -3.01
N ASP A 20 7.89 -7.92 -3.46
CA ASP A 20 9.15 -8.36 -4.05
C ASP A 20 8.99 -9.29 -5.26
N GLY A 21 7.91 -9.10 -6.03
CA GLY A 21 7.64 -9.83 -7.28
C GLY A 21 8.49 -9.31 -8.46
N ASP A 22 8.37 -10.03 -9.58
CA ASP A 22 9.17 -9.77 -10.79
C ASP A 22 8.44 -8.94 -11.85
N ARG A 23 7.17 -8.59 -11.63
CA ARG A 23 6.39 -7.81 -12.60
C ARG A 23 6.64 -6.31 -12.37
N PRO A 24 6.58 -5.47 -13.41
CA PRO A 24 6.89 -4.03 -13.28
C PRO A 24 6.04 -3.28 -12.25
N TRP A 25 4.82 -3.73 -11.99
CA TRP A 25 3.89 -3.13 -11.01
C TRP A 25 3.93 -3.80 -9.63
N ASP A 26 4.77 -4.83 -9.42
CA ASP A 26 4.95 -5.43 -8.11
C ASP A 26 5.77 -4.49 -7.22
N VAL A 27 5.48 -4.51 -5.92
CA VAL A 27 6.12 -3.63 -4.94
C VAL A 27 7.49 -4.19 -4.61
N ARG A 28 8.57 -3.42 -4.78
CA ARG A 28 9.87 -3.73 -4.20
C ARG A 28 9.98 -3.10 -2.83
N VAL A 29 10.28 -3.89 -1.80
CA VAL A 29 10.40 -3.41 -0.43
C VAL A 29 11.86 -3.22 -0.05
N HIS A 30 12.22 -1.98 0.27
CA HIS A 30 13.56 -1.62 0.74
C HIS A 30 13.65 -1.56 2.26
N ASP A 31 12.51 -1.30 2.93
CA ASP A 31 12.44 -1.20 4.38
C ASP A 31 11.14 -1.78 4.96
N ASP A 32 11.28 -2.81 5.81
CA ASP A 32 10.17 -3.52 6.45
C ASP A 32 9.29 -2.61 7.37
N ARG A 33 9.77 -1.41 7.77
CA ARG A 33 8.96 -0.43 8.51
C ARG A 33 7.72 0.02 7.73
N VAL A 34 7.71 -0.14 6.40
CA VAL A 34 6.55 0.14 5.53
C VAL A 34 5.29 -0.56 6.02
N PHE A 35 5.37 -1.83 6.43
CA PHE A 35 4.17 -2.61 6.75
C PHE A 35 3.46 -2.08 7.99
N ARG A 36 4.21 -1.69 9.02
CA ARG A 36 3.63 -1.09 10.22
C ARG A 36 3.03 0.28 9.89
N ARG A 37 3.71 1.09 9.09
CA ARG A 37 3.22 2.42 8.71
C ARG A 37 1.92 2.33 7.90
N VAL A 38 1.87 1.47 6.88
CA VAL A 38 0.66 1.24 6.06
C VAL A 38 -0.52 0.77 6.90
N LEU A 39 -0.31 -0.16 7.85
CA LEU A 39 -1.41 -0.66 8.69
C LEU A 39 -1.90 0.37 9.73
N THR A 40 -1.08 1.35 10.09
CA THR A 40 -1.42 2.34 11.13
C THR A 40 -1.87 3.69 10.55
N ARG A 41 -1.49 4.00 9.30
CA ARG A 41 -1.77 5.27 8.61
C ARG A 41 -2.52 5.09 7.28
N GLY A 42 -3.00 3.88 7.00
CA GLY A 42 -3.70 3.56 5.77
C GLY A 42 -2.99 4.04 4.50
N THR A 43 -3.74 4.69 3.61
CA THR A 43 -3.26 5.16 2.31
C THR A 43 -2.24 6.30 2.41
N LEU A 44 -2.28 7.12 3.47
CA LEU A 44 -1.23 8.11 3.72
C LEU A 44 0.10 7.41 4.03
N GLY A 45 0.04 6.35 4.83
CA GLY A 45 1.22 5.53 5.13
C GLY A 45 1.87 4.93 3.87
N VAL A 46 1.05 4.60 2.86
CA VAL A 46 1.53 4.13 1.54
C VAL A 46 2.30 5.26 0.82
N GLY A 47 1.71 6.45 0.70
CA GLY A 47 2.33 7.58 0.02
C GLY A 47 3.58 8.13 0.73
N GLU A 48 3.53 8.28 2.05
CA GLU A 48 4.67 8.75 2.86
C GLU A 48 5.86 7.78 2.77
N SER A 49 5.61 6.48 2.84
CA SER A 49 6.69 5.48 2.69
C SER A 49 7.26 5.38 1.29
N TYR A 50 6.47 5.70 0.25
CA TYR A 50 6.97 5.85 -1.12
C TYR A 50 7.92 7.05 -1.22
N MET A 51 7.51 8.21 -0.70
CA MET A 51 8.34 9.42 -0.70
C MET A 51 9.64 9.24 0.11
N ASP A 52 9.58 8.49 1.20
CA ASP A 52 10.75 8.13 2.02
C ASP A 52 11.67 7.07 1.36
N GLY A 53 11.30 6.52 0.20
CA GLY A 53 12.07 5.50 -0.52
C GLY A 53 12.06 4.12 0.15
N TRP A 54 11.07 3.82 1.00
CA TRP A 54 10.99 2.52 1.70
C TRP A 54 10.46 1.41 0.80
N TRP A 55 9.80 1.78 -0.30
CA TRP A 55 9.37 0.88 -1.35
C TRP A 55 9.23 1.66 -2.66
N ASP A 56 9.35 0.96 -3.77
CA ASP A 56 9.05 1.48 -5.10
C ASP A 56 8.40 0.39 -5.98
N ALA A 57 8.07 0.77 -7.21
CA ALA A 57 7.73 -0.13 -8.29
C ALA A 57 8.19 0.52 -9.61
N GLU A 58 8.51 -0.27 -10.63
CA GLU A 58 8.87 0.26 -11.95
C GLU A 58 7.67 0.98 -12.60
N ARG A 59 6.46 0.44 -12.39
CA ARG A 59 5.19 0.95 -12.91
C ARG A 59 4.21 1.24 -11.78
N VAL A 60 4.50 2.30 -11.02
CA VAL A 60 3.64 2.78 -9.92
C VAL A 60 2.24 3.16 -10.41
N ASP A 61 2.14 3.72 -11.61
CA ASP A 61 0.87 4.04 -12.28
C ASP A 61 -0.03 2.80 -12.41
N GLU A 62 0.55 1.69 -12.88
CA GLU A 62 -0.16 0.42 -13.06
C GLU A 62 -0.50 -0.23 -11.71
N LEU A 63 0.40 -0.17 -10.73
CA LEU A 63 0.16 -0.63 -9.36
C LEU A 63 -1.09 0.07 -8.79
N VAL A 64 -1.15 1.39 -8.89
CA VAL A 64 -2.27 2.18 -8.37
C VAL A 64 -3.57 1.85 -9.11
N ALA A 65 -3.53 1.74 -10.44
CA ALA A 65 -4.70 1.35 -11.22
C ALA A 65 -5.25 -0.03 -10.81
N ARG A 66 -4.37 -1.01 -10.57
CA ARG A 66 -4.74 -2.35 -10.08
C ARG A 66 -5.33 -2.31 -8.67
N ALA A 67 -4.71 -1.55 -7.78
CA ALA A 67 -5.18 -1.38 -6.40
C ALA A 67 -6.58 -0.74 -6.35
N GLN A 68 -6.86 0.24 -7.22
CA GLN A 68 -8.17 0.89 -7.32
C GLN A 68 -9.27 -0.03 -7.84
N ARG A 69 -8.97 -0.92 -8.80
CA ARG A 69 -9.96 -1.84 -9.38
C ARG A 69 -10.61 -2.78 -8.36
N VAL A 70 -9.92 -3.08 -7.27
CA VAL A 70 -10.43 -3.96 -6.19
C VAL A 70 -10.61 -3.21 -4.86
N ASP A 71 -10.54 -1.88 -4.91
CA ASP A 71 -10.64 -0.98 -3.76
C ASP A 71 -9.76 -1.41 -2.58
N VAL A 72 -8.46 -1.59 -2.83
CA VAL A 72 -7.46 -1.89 -1.79
C VAL A 72 -7.48 -0.82 -0.68
N ALA A 73 -7.75 0.44 -1.04
CA ALA A 73 -7.75 1.56 -0.13
C ALA A 73 -8.75 1.37 1.03
N SER A 74 -9.98 0.92 0.76
CA SER A 74 -10.98 0.69 1.83
C SER A 74 -10.58 -0.42 2.80
N ARG A 75 -9.72 -1.35 2.37
CA ARG A 75 -9.18 -2.43 3.23
C ARG A 75 -7.99 -1.99 4.09
N LEU A 76 -7.37 -0.87 3.73
CA LEU A 76 -6.28 -0.22 4.49
C LEU A 76 -6.77 0.99 5.28
N ALA A 77 -7.94 1.53 4.95
CA ALA A 77 -8.49 2.73 5.54
C ALA A 77 -8.67 2.57 7.04
N THR A 78 -8.09 3.51 7.77
CA THR A 78 -8.35 3.70 9.20
C THR A 78 -9.46 4.73 9.38
N PRO A 79 -10.14 4.76 10.54
CA PRO A 79 -11.13 5.81 10.84
C PRO A 79 -10.56 7.24 10.67
N LEU A 80 -9.26 7.43 10.88
CA LEU A 80 -8.59 8.73 10.72
C LEU A 80 -8.43 9.15 9.26
N ASP A 81 -8.30 8.20 8.33
CA ASP A 81 -8.20 8.48 6.89
C ASP A 81 -9.54 9.01 6.33
N LEU A 82 -10.66 8.48 6.83
CA LEU A 82 -12.01 8.89 6.43
C LEU A 82 -12.36 10.31 6.90
N VAL A 83 -12.02 10.65 8.15
CA VAL A 83 -12.28 11.99 8.70
C VAL A 83 -11.50 13.08 7.93
N ARG A 84 -10.26 12.79 7.52
CA ARG A 84 -9.40 13.75 6.81
C ARG A 84 -9.74 13.89 5.33
N SER A 85 -10.16 12.80 4.68
CA SER A 85 -10.63 12.82 3.28
C SER A 85 -12.00 13.50 3.13
N ALA A 86 -12.87 13.40 4.13
CA ALA A 86 -14.12 14.14 4.19
C ALA A 86 -13.93 15.65 4.46
N ALA A 87 -12.82 16.04 5.10
CA ALA A 87 -12.53 17.44 5.44
C ALA A 87 -11.94 18.28 4.28
N THR A 88 -11.71 17.68 3.10
CA THR A 88 -11.21 18.39 1.90
C THR A 88 -12.32 18.57 0.85
N ARG A 89 -13.59 18.57 1.27
CA ARG A 89 -14.74 18.91 0.42
C ARG A 89 -15.59 19.98 1.07
#